data_AF-A0A0M2VFQ0-F1
#
_entry.id   AF-A0A0M2VFQ0-F1
#
_cell.length_a   1.000
_cell.length_b   1.000
_cell.length_c   1.000
_cell.angle_alpha   90.00
_cell.angle_beta   90.00
_cell.angle_gamma   90.00
#
_symmetry.space_group_name_H-M   'P 1'
#
loop_
_entity.id
_entity.type
_entity.pdbx_description
1 polymer ?
#
loop_
_entity_poly.entity_id
_entity_poly.type
_entity_poly.pdbx_seq_one_letter_code
_entity_poly.pdbx_strand_id
1 'polypeptide(L)'
;MPFRLPYNGTGYVITPTLGNTLLFNKLKIESDAVNLIAQDNAFIYIYSQAGSTASARELSLIFDSANTPLVNVYVGGGSIQPLGSVASLFGSTIVQGKLTFEVDYNNATVSLALNDVPIPGSPFNITVGTKRNNGLLFRLGGRSISGLSGTVGTSSLFRVGNKLGDTRVYVNDVLTRSYVSDGAGATWEETTNNLNGTLTGFADPVVWESYGAPVVTPIAFTGTIPAQSFTDGQSVSVNFATFFSGTETPFTFANVGTDLAGSGLTLSSAGVLSGTATTSTITNVQVRGIDSASNVADSNTFSVTVTAAASVPAVTLTIGPLKNNTADAGLIADTTVAHITLYDSTTGALVLRFNSPVTNASGLVTLSDETGTLVEDTEYDYNVVLTTGERIMPRGTTV
;
A
#
# COMPACT_ATOMS: atom_id res chain seq x y z
N MET A 1 -25.58 -35.19 10.12
CA MET A 1 -25.79 -35.71 11.49
C MET A 1 -25.04 -34.80 12.44
N PRO A 2 -25.66 -34.19 13.47
CA PRO A 2 -24.92 -33.36 14.42
C PRO A 2 -23.95 -34.24 15.21
N PHE A 3 -22.66 -33.94 15.16
CA PHE A 3 -21.64 -34.67 15.89
C PHE A 3 -21.78 -34.42 17.40
N ARG A 4 -21.67 -35.50 18.16
CA ARG A 4 -21.55 -35.48 19.63
C ARG A 4 -20.10 -35.16 19.98
N LEU A 5 -19.87 -34.13 20.77
CA LEU A 5 -18.66 -34.01 21.59
C LEU A 5 -18.99 -34.57 22.98
N PRO A 6 -18.73 -35.85 23.28
CA PRO A 6 -18.81 -36.36 24.65
C PRO A 6 -17.64 -35.76 25.42
N TYR A 7 -17.84 -34.59 26.00
CA TYR A 7 -16.79 -33.90 26.73
C TYR A 7 -17.07 -33.94 28.23
N ASN A 8 -16.14 -34.53 28.97
CA ASN A 8 -16.20 -34.77 30.42
C ASN A 8 -15.06 -34.02 31.14
N GLY A 9 -14.77 -32.77 30.74
CA GLY A 9 -13.64 -31.97 31.23
C GLY A 9 -13.83 -30.45 31.09
N THR A 10 -12.73 -29.67 31.15
CA THR A 10 -12.69 -28.21 30.89
C THR A 10 -12.18 -27.90 29.47
N GLY A 11 -13.05 -27.43 28.58
CA GLY A 11 -12.69 -27.07 27.21
C GLY A 11 -12.48 -25.57 27.12
N TYR A 12 -11.32 -25.15 26.63
CA TYR A 12 -11.04 -23.75 26.38
C TYR A 12 -10.46 -23.58 24.98
N VAL A 13 -10.86 -22.51 24.32
CA VAL A 13 -10.18 -21.99 23.14
C VAL A 13 -9.25 -20.90 23.65
N ILE A 14 -7.95 -21.20 23.73
CA ILE A 14 -6.95 -20.14 23.88
C ILE A 14 -6.77 -19.53 22.51
N THR A 15 -7.24 -18.31 22.36
CA THR A 15 -6.87 -17.48 21.21
C THR A 15 -5.48 -16.90 21.47
N PRO A 16 -4.67 -16.63 20.42
CA PRO A 16 -3.35 -16.05 20.58
C PRO A 16 -3.41 -14.72 21.33
N THR A 17 -2.26 -14.29 21.82
CA THR A 17 -2.20 -12.98 22.46
C THR A 17 -2.64 -11.91 21.47
N LEU A 18 -3.37 -10.89 21.91
CA LEU A 18 -3.51 -9.66 21.10
C LEU A 18 -2.15 -8.93 20.94
N GLY A 19 -1.01 -9.56 21.26
CA GLY A 19 0.32 -8.95 21.19
C GLY A 19 0.41 -7.61 21.93
N ASN A 20 1.27 -6.72 21.41
CA ASN A 20 1.34 -5.31 21.81
C ASN A 20 0.21 -4.45 21.21
N THR A 21 -0.87 -5.04 20.68
CA THR A 21 -2.02 -4.31 20.08
C THR A 21 -2.88 -3.60 21.13
N LEU A 22 -2.36 -3.43 22.34
CA LEU A 22 -2.90 -2.70 23.49
C LEU A 22 -3.02 -1.18 23.25
N LEU A 23 -2.81 -0.68 22.04
CA LEU A 23 -3.15 0.69 21.64
C LEU A 23 -4.49 0.71 20.90
N PHE A 24 -5.54 0.28 21.60
CA PHE A 24 -6.89 0.42 21.10
C PHE A 24 -7.68 1.43 21.94
N ASN A 25 -8.47 2.22 21.24
CA ASN A 25 -9.47 3.10 21.83
C ASN A 25 -10.77 2.32 22.05
N LYS A 26 -11.02 1.33 21.19
CA LYS A 26 -12.23 0.53 21.20
C LYS A 26 -11.94 -0.94 20.87
N LEU A 27 -12.51 -1.86 21.63
CA LEU A 27 -12.44 -3.30 21.37
C LEU A 27 -13.85 -3.84 21.38
N LYS A 28 -14.28 -4.43 20.26
CA LYS A 28 -15.58 -5.11 20.15
C LYS A 28 -15.35 -6.58 19.85
N ILE A 29 -16.09 -7.45 20.53
CA ILE A 29 -16.08 -8.89 20.35
C ILE A 29 -17.52 -9.33 20.12
N GLU A 30 -17.74 -10.12 19.08
CA GLU A 30 -19.05 -10.72 18.76
C GLU A 30 -18.90 -12.22 18.76
N SER A 31 -19.76 -12.95 19.46
CA SER A 31 -19.78 -14.41 19.50
C SER A 31 -21.18 -14.91 19.11
N ASP A 32 -21.33 -15.55 17.95
CA ASP A 32 -22.63 -15.86 17.31
C ASP A 32 -23.47 -16.90 18.07
N ALA A 33 -22.84 -17.75 18.88
CA ALA A 33 -23.54 -18.67 19.76
C ALA A 33 -22.76 -18.86 21.05
N VAL A 34 -23.29 -18.24 22.10
CA VAL A 34 -22.83 -18.39 23.47
C VAL A 34 -23.89 -19.20 24.22
N ASN A 35 -23.51 -20.30 24.87
CA ASN A 35 -24.39 -21.04 25.78
C ASN A 35 -23.75 -21.10 27.16
N LEU A 36 -24.15 -20.19 28.04
CA LEU A 36 -23.60 -20.08 29.38
C LEU A 36 -24.64 -20.54 30.37
N ILE A 37 -24.23 -21.46 31.23
CA ILE A 37 -25.02 -21.91 32.36
C ILE A 37 -24.23 -21.56 33.60
N ALA A 38 -24.64 -20.53 34.32
CA ALA A 38 -24.09 -20.28 35.65
C ALA A 38 -24.53 -21.43 36.57
N GLN A 39 -23.64 -22.36 36.87
CA GLN A 39 -23.86 -23.43 37.85
C GLN A 39 -23.00 -23.18 39.10
N ASP A 40 -23.48 -23.73 40.22
CA ASP A 40 -22.97 -23.56 41.58
C ASP A 40 -21.43 -23.57 41.67
N ASN A 41 -20.88 -22.56 42.35
CA ASN A 41 -19.47 -22.40 42.70
C ASN A 41 -18.44 -22.40 41.52
N ALA A 42 -18.87 -22.15 40.28
CA ALA A 42 -17.99 -22.07 39.11
C ALA A 42 -17.86 -20.64 38.54
N PHE A 43 -16.61 -20.20 38.33
CA PHE A 43 -16.34 -18.97 37.58
C PHE A 43 -16.34 -19.25 36.07
N ILE A 44 -17.25 -18.61 35.33
CA ILE A 44 -17.23 -18.70 33.86
C ILE A 44 -16.59 -17.44 33.31
N TYR A 45 -15.50 -17.64 32.58
CA TYR A 45 -14.79 -16.58 31.89
C TYR A 45 -15.19 -16.64 30.43
N ILE A 46 -15.96 -15.66 29.95
CA ILE A 46 -16.17 -15.54 28.50
C ILE A 46 -14.91 -14.96 27.88
N TYR A 47 -14.32 -13.97 28.55
CA TYR A 47 -13.09 -13.29 28.15
C TYR A 47 -12.21 -13.17 29.40
N SER A 48 -10.94 -13.56 29.34
CA SER A 48 -9.99 -13.37 30.45
C SER A 48 -8.55 -13.42 29.96
N GLN A 49 -7.71 -12.57 30.55
CA GLN A 49 -6.25 -12.70 30.51
C GLN A 49 -5.83 -14.04 31.14
N ALA A 50 -4.90 -14.75 30.50
CA ALA A 50 -4.28 -15.95 31.06
C ALA A 50 -3.28 -15.62 32.19
N GLY A 51 -3.17 -16.51 33.18
CA GLY A 51 -2.09 -16.47 34.17
C GLY A 51 -2.16 -15.35 35.21
N SER A 52 -3.10 -14.40 35.11
CA SER A 52 -3.24 -13.31 36.08
C SER A 52 -4.20 -13.65 37.24
N THR A 53 -3.80 -13.25 38.45
CA THR A 53 -4.70 -13.18 39.61
C THR A 53 -5.77 -12.11 39.34
N ALA A 54 -6.92 -12.18 40.02
CA ALA A 54 -8.01 -11.22 39.81
C ALA A 54 -7.56 -9.75 39.88
N SER A 55 -6.59 -9.44 40.76
CA SER A 55 -6.00 -8.12 40.94
C SER A 55 -5.11 -7.64 39.78
N ALA A 56 -4.73 -8.51 38.85
CA ALA A 56 -3.83 -8.20 37.74
C ALA A 56 -4.52 -8.31 36.37
N ARG A 57 -5.84 -8.53 36.33
CA ARG A 57 -6.59 -8.68 35.09
C ARG A 57 -6.88 -7.33 34.44
N GLU A 58 -6.54 -7.24 33.16
CA GLU A 58 -6.79 -6.06 32.34
C GLU A 58 -8.15 -6.07 31.66
N LEU A 59 -8.60 -7.24 31.22
CA LEU A 59 -9.90 -7.41 30.60
C LEU A 59 -10.47 -8.77 30.96
N SER A 60 -11.62 -8.78 31.61
CA SER A 60 -12.35 -10.02 31.84
C SER A 60 -13.84 -9.78 31.96
N LEU A 61 -14.62 -10.68 31.38
CA LEU A 61 -16.07 -10.80 31.60
C LEU A 61 -16.30 -12.08 32.39
N ILE A 62 -16.59 -11.93 33.68
CA ILE A 62 -16.72 -13.05 34.63
C ILE A 62 -18.18 -13.22 35.02
N PHE A 63 -18.61 -14.46 35.07
CA PHE A 63 -19.83 -14.92 35.74
C PHE A 63 -19.37 -15.55 37.06
N ASP A 64 -19.50 -14.81 38.16
CA ASP A 64 -19.16 -15.30 39.52
C ASP A 64 -20.33 -16.13 40.07
N SER A 65 -20.07 -16.94 41.09
CA SER A 65 -20.93 -17.99 41.64
C SER A 65 -21.23 -17.86 43.13
N ALA A 66 -21.08 -16.67 43.72
CA ALA A 66 -21.90 -16.37 44.90
C ALA A 66 -23.39 -16.56 44.50
N ASN A 67 -24.28 -16.87 45.44
CA ASN A 67 -25.72 -17.22 45.25
C ASN A 67 -26.53 -16.37 44.23
N THR A 68 -25.98 -15.27 43.73
CA THR A 68 -26.45 -14.51 42.58
C THR A 68 -25.32 -14.38 41.55
N PRO A 69 -25.42 -15.01 40.37
CA PRO A 69 -24.33 -14.93 39.40
C PRO A 69 -24.21 -13.50 38.87
N LEU A 70 -23.02 -12.91 38.99
CA LEU A 70 -22.75 -11.52 38.62
C LEU A 70 -21.94 -11.46 37.34
N VAL A 71 -22.23 -10.47 36.50
CA VAL A 71 -21.41 -10.09 35.34
C VAL A 71 -20.42 -9.02 35.77
N ASN A 72 -19.15 -9.38 35.86
CA ASN A 72 -18.09 -8.46 36.26
C ASN A 72 -17.20 -8.09 35.08
N VAL A 73 -16.83 -6.82 34.99
CA VAL A 73 -15.81 -6.34 34.04
C VAL A 73 -14.56 -5.84 34.76
N TYR A 74 -13.41 -6.19 34.20
CA TYR A 74 -12.10 -5.65 34.57
C TYR A 74 -11.62 -4.79 33.40
N VAL A 75 -11.20 -3.55 33.67
CA VAL A 75 -10.55 -2.70 32.66
C VAL A 75 -9.33 -2.03 33.30
N GLY A 76 -8.12 -2.47 32.98
CA GLY A 76 -6.87 -1.80 33.39
C GLY A 76 -6.35 -2.07 34.82
N GLY A 77 -6.73 -3.19 35.45
CA GLY A 77 -5.96 -3.79 36.56
C GLY A 77 -6.16 -3.22 37.97
N GLY A 78 -7.39 -3.01 38.45
CA GLY A 78 -7.57 -2.67 39.87
C GLY A 78 -8.96 -2.71 40.49
N SER A 79 -10.04 -2.61 39.71
CA SER A 79 -11.40 -2.61 40.29
C SER A 79 -12.35 -3.49 39.49
N ILE A 80 -12.99 -4.42 40.19
CA ILE A 80 -14.12 -5.21 39.68
C ILE A 80 -15.31 -4.26 39.60
N GLN A 81 -15.83 -4.04 38.39
CA GLN A 81 -17.06 -3.27 38.21
C GLN A 81 -18.20 -4.27 37.97
N PRO A 82 -19.06 -4.53 38.98
CA PRO A 82 -20.23 -5.37 38.78
C PRO A 82 -21.24 -4.63 37.89
N LEU A 83 -21.59 -5.23 36.76
CA LEU A 83 -22.60 -4.67 35.85
C LEU A 83 -24.02 -5.02 36.31
N GLY A 84 -24.18 -6.13 37.02
CA GLY A 84 -25.47 -6.65 37.48
C GLY A 84 -25.46 -8.17 37.58
N SER A 85 -26.57 -8.75 38.03
CA SER A 85 -26.74 -10.21 38.00
C SER A 85 -27.06 -10.69 36.59
N VAL A 86 -26.64 -11.90 36.24
CA VAL A 86 -26.94 -12.53 34.94
C VAL A 86 -28.44 -12.53 34.67
N ALA A 87 -29.25 -12.89 35.67
CA ALA A 87 -30.70 -12.87 35.55
C ALA A 87 -31.25 -11.45 35.32
N SER A 88 -30.71 -10.42 35.98
CA SER A 88 -31.15 -9.03 35.77
C SER A 88 -30.75 -8.47 34.40
N LEU A 89 -29.60 -8.91 33.88
CA LEU A 89 -29.02 -8.39 32.64
C LEU A 89 -29.54 -9.12 31.39
N PHE A 90 -29.74 -10.44 31.48
CA PHE A 90 -30.13 -11.28 30.34
C PHE A 90 -31.55 -11.83 30.47
N GLY A 91 -32.26 -11.54 31.56
CA GLY A 91 -33.61 -12.06 31.83
C GLY A 91 -33.67 -13.54 32.18
N SER A 92 -32.51 -14.21 32.30
CA SER A 92 -32.37 -15.65 32.50
C SER A 92 -31.01 -15.96 33.12
N THR A 93 -30.90 -17.07 33.85
CA THR A 93 -29.60 -17.62 34.31
C THR A 93 -28.87 -18.41 33.22
N ILE A 94 -29.55 -18.67 32.11
CA ILE A 94 -29.02 -19.27 30.88
C ILE A 94 -28.96 -18.20 29.82
N VAL A 95 -27.76 -17.91 29.31
CA VAL A 95 -27.54 -16.96 28.20
C VAL A 95 -27.36 -17.76 26.93
N GLN A 96 -28.25 -17.54 25.96
CA GLN A 96 -28.25 -18.18 24.65
C GLN A 96 -28.45 -17.17 23.52
N GLY A 97 -27.55 -17.21 22.55
CA GLY A 97 -27.62 -16.38 21.35
C GLY A 97 -26.29 -15.71 21.00
N LYS A 98 -26.37 -14.73 20.10
CA LYS A 98 -25.24 -13.89 19.71
C LYS A 98 -24.93 -12.92 20.84
N LEU A 99 -23.76 -13.00 21.43
CA LEU A 99 -23.30 -12.05 22.46
C LEU A 99 -22.33 -11.06 21.84
N THR A 100 -22.63 -9.77 21.96
CA THR A 100 -21.71 -8.69 21.62
C THR A 100 -21.23 -8.03 22.91
N PHE A 101 -19.91 -7.88 23.02
CA PHE A 101 -19.23 -7.21 24.12
C PHE A 101 -18.29 -6.16 23.55
N GLU A 102 -18.44 -4.91 23.98
CA GLU A 102 -17.62 -3.81 23.50
C GLU A 102 -17.10 -2.97 24.67
N VAL A 103 -15.81 -2.67 24.63
CA VAL A 103 -15.16 -1.74 25.56
C VAL A 103 -14.69 -0.53 24.78
N ASP A 104 -15.17 0.65 25.17
CA ASP A 104 -14.69 1.93 24.70
C ASP A 104 -13.88 2.59 25.81
N TYR A 105 -12.56 2.63 25.61
CA TYR A 105 -11.62 3.19 26.57
C TYR A 105 -11.67 4.72 26.60
N ASN A 106 -12.02 5.37 25.48
CA ASN A 106 -12.08 6.82 25.40
C ASN A 106 -13.27 7.36 26.19
N ASN A 107 -14.40 6.67 26.06
CA ASN A 107 -15.63 7.04 26.75
C ASN A 107 -15.75 6.37 28.14
N ALA A 108 -14.82 5.49 28.49
CA ALA A 108 -14.84 4.70 29.71
C ALA A 108 -16.19 3.96 29.89
N THR A 109 -16.62 3.28 28.83
CA THR A 109 -17.90 2.54 28.80
C THR A 109 -17.74 1.11 28.34
N VAL A 110 -18.65 0.25 28.79
CA VAL A 110 -18.83 -1.11 28.30
C VAL A 110 -20.23 -1.26 27.75
N SER A 111 -20.35 -1.78 26.53
CA SER A 111 -21.63 -2.15 25.93
C SER A 111 -21.76 -3.66 25.86
N LEU A 112 -22.97 -4.14 26.15
CA LEU A 112 -23.35 -5.55 26.04
C LEU A 112 -24.64 -5.64 25.25
N ALA A 113 -24.70 -6.58 24.30
CA ALA A 113 -25.93 -6.88 23.56
C ALA A 113 -26.09 -8.40 23.38
N LEU A 114 -27.33 -8.87 23.44
CA LEU A 114 -27.70 -10.25 23.16
C LEU A 114 -28.64 -10.27 21.95
N ASN A 115 -28.31 -11.06 20.93
CA ASN A 115 -29.02 -11.11 19.65
C ASN A 115 -29.20 -9.71 19.04
N ASP A 116 -28.13 -8.91 19.07
CA ASP A 116 -28.09 -7.52 18.60
C ASP A 116 -29.00 -6.55 19.37
N VAL A 117 -29.59 -6.98 20.49
CA VAL A 117 -30.39 -6.14 21.40
C VAL A 117 -29.53 -5.74 22.60
N PRO A 118 -29.31 -4.43 22.85
CA PRO A 118 -28.58 -3.97 24.04
C PRO A 118 -29.24 -4.48 25.33
N ILE A 119 -28.43 -4.95 26.27
CA ILE A 119 -28.95 -5.40 27.57
C ILE A 119 -29.37 -4.19 28.43
N PRO A 120 -30.31 -4.35 29.38
CA PRO A 120 -30.72 -3.26 30.27
C PRO A 120 -29.51 -2.64 31.00
N GLY A 121 -29.42 -1.31 30.94
CA GLY A 121 -28.33 -0.55 31.56
C GLY A 121 -27.07 -0.40 30.71
N SER A 122 -27.00 -1.03 29.52
CA SER A 122 -25.91 -0.81 28.56
C SER A 122 -26.11 0.54 27.81
N PRO A 123 -25.05 1.36 27.59
CA PRO A 123 -23.68 1.15 28.05
C PRO A 123 -23.49 1.44 29.55
N PHE A 124 -22.61 0.67 30.18
CA PHE A 124 -22.24 0.83 31.58
C PHE A 124 -21.00 1.72 31.69
N ASN A 125 -21.03 2.71 32.57
CA ASN A 125 -19.85 3.48 32.92
C ASN A 125 -18.88 2.61 33.72
N ILE A 126 -17.60 2.67 33.38
CA ILE A 126 -16.54 1.92 34.05
C ILE A 126 -15.39 2.86 34.44
N THR A 127 -14.55 2.40 35.36
CA THR A 127 -13.25 3.04 35.60
C THR A 127 -12.19 2.31 34.78
N VAL A 128 -11.55 3.04 33.84
CA VAL A 128 -10.41 2.52 33.09
C VAL A 128 -9.14 2.66 33.92
N GLY A 129 -8.48 1.55 34.24
CA GLY A 129 -7.22 1.57 34.97
C GLY A 129 -6.01 1.95 34.09
N THR A 130 -4.87 2.18 34.73
CA THR A 130 -3.64 2.67 34.09
C THR A 130 -2.64 1.58 33.70
N LYS A 131 -2.85 0.33 34.14
CA LYS A 131 -1.93 -0.78 33.88
C LYS A 131 -2.33 -1.55 32.63
N ARG A 132 -1.41 -1.67 31.68
CA ARG A 132 -1.47 -2.54 30.50
C ARG A 132 -0.19 -3.38 30.48
N ASN A 133 -0.26 -4.67 30.82
CA ASN A 133 0.86 -5.61 30.69
C ASN A 133 0.83 -6.22 29.29
N ASN A 134 1.98 -6.21 28.61
CA ASN A 134 2.13 -6.81 27.30
C ASN A 134 1.79 -8.32 27.32
N GLY A 135 1.20 -8.82 26.23
CA GLY A 135 0.94 -10.26 26.05
C GLY A 135 -0.45 -10.73 26.50
N LEU A 136 -1.50 -9.99 26.15
CA LEU A 136 -2.89 -10.36 26.43
C LEU A 136 -3.30 -11.68 25.78
N LEU A 137 -3.13 -12.81 26.47
CA LEU A 137 -3.73 -14.09 26.05
C LEU A 137 -5.25 -13.98 26.16
N PHE A 138 -5.93 -13.99 25.01
CA PHE A 138 -7.39 -14.00 24.94
C PHE A 138 -7.87 -15.45 25.13
N ARG A 139 -8.97 -15.67 25.85
CA ARG A 139 -9.51 -17.00 26.14
C ARG A 139 -11.01 -16.97 25.98
N LEU A 140 -11.55 -17.93 25.23
CA LEU A 140 -12.97 -18.21 25.09
C LEU A 140 -13.26 -19.58 25.74
N GLY A 141 -14.03 -19.61 26.82
CA GLY A 141 -14.47 -20.85 27.47
C GLY A 141 -14.31 -20.87 28.99
N GLY A 142 -15.15 -21.67 29.66
CA GLY A 142 -15.15 -21.75 31.11
C GLY A 142 -13.95 -22.52 31.67
N ARG A 143 -13.36 -21.96 32.73
CA ARG A 143 -12.29 -22.59 33.50
C ARG A 143 -12.87 -23.09 34.81
N SER A 144 -12.83 -24.40 35.05
CA SER A 144 -12.99 -24.89 36.42
C SER A 144 -11.76 -24.49 37.23
N ILE A 145 -11.97 -23.92 38.42
CA ILE A 145 -10.89 -23.59 39.33
C ILE A 145 -10.21 -24.89 39.78
N SER A 146 -8.88 -24.92 39.71
CA SER A 146 -8.03 -26.11 39.86
C SER A 146 -7.90 -26.61 41.31
N GLY A 147 -8.99 -26.67 42.06
CA GLY A 147 -9.02 -27.10 43.46
C GLY A 147 -10.05 -28.18 43.81
N LEU A 148 -11.00 -28.49 42.92
CA LEU A 148 -12.02 -29.52 43.16
C LEU A 148 -11.64 -30.81 42.44
N SER A 149 -10.63 -31.50 42.97
CA SER A 149 -10.42 -32.92 42.68
C SER A 149 -11.53 -33.71 43.37
N GLY A 150 -12.63 -33.96 42.65
CA GLY A 150 -13.74 -34.75 43.15
C GLY A 150 -15.08 -34.26 42.61
N THR A 151 -15.64 -35.04 41.69
CA THR A 151 -17.03 -34.95 41.20
C THR A 151 -17.30 -33.80 40.22
N VAL A 152 -17.11 -34.09 38.92
CA VAL A 152 -17.88 -33.78 37.67
C VAL A 152 -18.87 -32.58 37.56
N GLY A 153 -18.99 -31.66 38.52
CA GLY A 153 -20.08 -30.69 38.59
C GLY A 153 -19.77 -29.25 38.17
N THR A 154 -18.51 -28.88 37.89
CA THR A 154 -18.13 -27.46 37.82
C THR A 154 -17.38 -27.03 36.56
N SER A 155 -17.28 -27.88 35.54
CA SER A 155 -16.83 -27.44 34.22
C SER A 155 -18.01 -26.92 33.41
N SER A 156 -17.80 -25.84 32.66
CA SER A 156 -18.78 -25.30 31.73
C SER A 156 -19.16 -26.38 30.72
N LEU A 157 -20.29 -27.04 30.94
CA LEU A 157 -20.83 -28.04 30.04
C LEU A 157 -21.47 -27.32 28.86
N PHE A 158 -20.78 -27.33 27.72
CA PHE A 158 -21.50 -27.20 26.45
C PHE A 158 -22.44 -28.40 26.38
N ARG A 159 -23.76 -28.21 26.52
CA ARG A 159 -24.67 -29.35 26.40
C ARG A 159 -24.46 -30.01 25.04
N VAL A 160 -24.57 -31.33 25.01
CA VAL A 160 -24.48 -32.13 23.78
C VAL A 160 -25.37 -31.51 22.70
N GLY A 161 -24.77 -31.20 21.54
CA GLY A 161 -25.46 -30.61 20.38
C GLY A 161 -25.40 -29.08 20.26
N ASN A 162 -24.78 -28.37 21.21
CA ASN A 162 -24.56 -26.93 21.05
C ASN A 162 -23.36 -26.64 20.14
N LYS A 163 -23.54 -25.71 19.22
CA LYS A 163 -22.44 -25.11 18.46
C LYS A 163 -21.79 -24.02 19.32
N LEU A 164 -20.47 -24.04 19.43
CA LEU A 164 -19.73 -22.80 19.66
C LEU A 164 -19.93 -21.99 18.39
N GLY A 165 -20.47 -20.77 18.47
CA GLY A 165 -20.63 -19.95 17.29
C GLY A 165 -19.35 -19.22 16.93
N ASP A 166 -19.32 -18.66 15.73
CA ASP A 166 -18.20 -17.85 15.25
C ASP A 166 -17.93 -16.70 16.20
N THR A 167 -16.66 -16.35 16.41
CA THR A 167 -16.24 -15.20 17.21
C THR A 167 -15.47 -14.21 16.35
N ARG A 168 -15.88 -12.94 16.34
CA ARG A 168 -15.24 -11.85 15.61
C ARG A 168 -14.67 -10.83 16.59
N VAL A 169 -13.47 -10.33 16.32
CA VAL A 169 -12.79 -9.33 17.15
C VAL A 169 -12.50 -8.11 16.29
N TYR A 170 -12.95 -6.96 16.76
CA TYR A 170 -12.77 -5.67 16.13
C TYR A 170 -11.93 -4.78 17.05
N VAL A 171 -10.94 -4.12 16.47
CA VAL A 171 -10.09 -3.13 17.14
C VAL A 171 -10.32 -1.80 16.44
N ASN A 172 -10.75 -0.78 17.19
CA ASN A 172 -11.11 0.53 16.66
C ASN A 172 -12.09 0.41 15.46
N ASP A 173 -13.13 -0.41 15.65
CA ASP A 173 -14.17 -0.73 14.65
C ASP A 173 -13.68 -1.49 13.39
N VAL A 174 -12.40 -1.82 13.28
CA VAL A 174 -11.84 -2.64 12.20
C VAL A 174 -11.84 -4.11 12.61
N LEU A 175 -12.43 -4.98 11.79
CA LEU A 175 -12.35 -6.44 12.00
C LEU A 175 -10.88 -6.88 11.91
N THR A 176 -10.31 -7.33 13.02
CA THR A 176 -8.90 -7.77 13.07
C THR A 176 -8.75 -9.28 13.16
N ARG A 177 -9.76 -9.98 13.69
CA ARG A 177 -9.79 -11.44 13.80
C ARG A 177 -11.21 -11.96 13.58
N SER A 178 -11.31 -13.13 12.95
CA SER A 178 -12.54 -13.91 12.86
C SER A 178 -12.20 -15.36 13.11
N TYR A 179 -12.98 -15.99 13.98
CA TYR A 179 -12.83 -17.36 14.40
C TYR A 179 -14.13 -18.10 14.04
N VAL A 180 -14.09 -19.01 13.08
CA VAL A 180 -15.30 -19.65 12.54
C VAL A 180 -15.38 -21.09 13.03
N SER A 181 -16.58 -21.48 13.45
CA SER A 181 -16.94 -22.84 13.82
C SER A 181 -17.63 -23.52 12.63
N ASP A 182 -16.95 -24.43 11.95
CA ASP A 182 -17.62 -25.19 10.90
C ASP A 182 -18.56 -26.23 11.54
N GLY A 183 -19.82 -26.22 11.13
CA GLY A 183 -20.87 -27.07 11.72
C GLY A 183 -20.71 -28.58 11.49
N ALA A 184 -19.53 -29.07 11.05
CA ALA A 184 -19.27 -30.45 10.72
C ALA A 184 -17.78 -30.86 10.92
N GLY A 185 -17.31 -30.95 12.17
CA GLY A 185 -16.26 -31.92 12.54
C GLY A 185 -14.78 -31.56 12.28
N ALA A 186 -14.26 -30.55 12.99
CA ALA A 186 -12.89 -30.37 13.53
C ALA A 186 -11.72 -30.12 12.54
N THR A 187 -10.68 -29.28 12.77
CA THR A 187 -10.09 -28.56 13.95
C THR A 187 -9.36 -27.26 13.56
N TRP A 188 -8.94 -26.47 14.57
CA TRP A 188 -8.21 -25.19 14.50
C TRP A 188 -6.69 -25.36 14.77
N GLU A 189 -5.78 -24.77 13.95
CA GLU A 189 -4.35 -24.53 14.30
C GLU A 189 -3.70 -23.31 13.58
N GLU A 190 -2.59 -22.85 14.18
CA GLU A 190 -1.74 -21.69 13.88
C GLU A 190 -0.37 -22.13 13.31
N THR A 191 0.09 -21.56 12.19
CA THR A 191 1.40 -21.87 11.61
C THR A 191 2.48 -20.85 11.99
N THR A 192 3.38 -21.30 12.87
CA THR A 192 4.79 -20.87 13.07
C THR A 192 5.10 -19.40 13.44
N ASN A 193 5.19 -19.13 14.75
CA ASN A 193 6.45 -18.69 15.38
C ASN A 193 6.33 -18.72 16.92
N ASN A 194 6.85 -19.78 17.53
CA ASN A 194 7.37 -19.99 18.90
C ASN A 194 6.94 -19.16 20.14
N LEU A 195 5.88 -18.34 20.14
CA LEU A 195 5.37 -17.66 21.36
C LEU A 195 3.83 -17.53 21.43
N ASN A 196 3.08 -18.28 20.63
CA ASN A 196 1.63 -18.14 20.54
C ASN A 196 0.87 -19.46 20.74
N GLY A 197 -0.15 -19.42 21.58
CA GLY A 197 -1.41 -20.14 21.33
C GLY A 197 -1.44 -21.67 21.37
N THR A 198 -0.83 -22.34 22.35
CA THR A 198 -0.99 -23.81 22.46
C THR A 198 -2.44 -24.19 22.81
N LEU A 199 -3.16 -24.81 21.88
CA LEU A 199 -4.38 -25.59 22.13
C LEU A 199 -3.97 -26.93 22.75
N THR A 200 -4.28 -27.16 24.02
CA THR A 200 -3.99 -28.45 24.69
C THR A 200 -5.29 -29.21 24.97
N GLY A 201 -5.45 -30.42 24.39
CA GLY A 201 -6.46 -31.38 24.86
C GLY A 201 -7.21 -32.28 23.86
N PHE A 202 -6.77 -32.46 22.61
CA PHE A 202 -7.43 -33.38 21.67
C PHE A 202 -6.65 -34.69 21.45
N ALA A 203 -7.39 -35.76 21.14
CA ALA A 203 -6.87 -37.08 20.81
C ALA A 203 -6.55 -37.20 19.32
N ASP A 204 -5.35 -37.69 19.03
CA ASP A 204 -4.73 -38.09 17.75
C ASP A 204 -5.63 -39.01 16.86
N PRO A 205 -5.63 -38.94 15.49
CA PRO A 205 -4.77 -38.17 14.59
C PRO A 205 -5.47 -37.06 13.78
N VAL A 206 -4.75 -35.96 13.56
CA VAL A 206 -5.24 -34.70 12.98
C VAL A 206 -4.78 -34.55 11.52
N VAL A 207 -5.72 -34.28 10.62
CA VAL A 207 -5.45 -33.81 9.25
C VAL A 207 -5.57 -32.29 9.26
N TRP A 208 -4.53 -31.61 8.77
CA TRP A 208 -4.37 -30.16 8.81
C TRP A 208 -4.69 -29.54 7.45
N GLU A 209 -5.63 -28.59 7.40
CA GLU A 209 -5.71 -27.62 6.31
C GLU A 209 -5.88 -26.20 6.88
N SER A 210 -5.08 -25.27 6.34
CA SER A 210 -5.04 -23.85 6.69
C SER A 210 -6.07 -23.08 5.85
N TYR A 211 -6.88 -22.20 6.45
CA TYR A 211 -7.53 -21.15 5.64
C TYR A 211 -7.69 -19.78 6.31
N GLY A 212 -7.56 -18.79 5.43
CA GLY A 212 -7.56 -17.35 5.68
C GLY A 212 -6.35 -16.71 5.02
N ALA A 213 -6.21 -16.82 3.69
CA ALA A 213 -5.31 -15.90 2.98
C ALA A 213 -5.71 -14.46 3.37
N PRO A 214 -4.76 -13.52 3.54
CA PRO A 214 -5.09 -12.12 3.80
C PRO A 214 -6.20 -11.69 2.84
N VAL A 215 -7.12 -10.81 3.29
CA VAL A 215 -8.13 -10.25 2.38
C VAL A 215 -7.39 -9.55 1.25
N VAL A 216 -7.23 -10.29 0.15
CA VAL A 216 -6.61 -9.80 -1.06
C VAL A 216 -7.67 -9.00 -1.78
N THR A 217 -7.38 -7.74 -2.04
CA THR A 217 -8.22 -6.89 -2.86
C THR A 217 -7.69 -7.01 -4.28
N PRO A 218 -8.51 -7.42 -5.26
CA PRO A 218 -8.13 -7.47 -6.66
C PRO A 218 -7.58 -6.13 -7.14
N ILE A 219 -6.78 -6.18 -8.20
CA ILE A 219 -6.31 -4.93 -8.82
C ILE A 219 -7.50 -4.06 -9.25
N ALA A 220 -7.41 -2.76 -8.95
CA ALA A 220 -8.41 -1.76 -9.29
C ALA A 220 -7.75 -0.47 -9.77
N PHE A 221 -8.32 0.12 -10.82
CA PHE A 221 -7.94 1.44 -11.31
C PHE A 221 -8.72 2.53 -10.55
N THR A 222 -8.03 3.58 -10.10
CA THR A 222 -8.67 4.73 -9.46
C THR A 222 -8.17 6.03 -10.06
N GLY A 223 -9.07 7.01 -10.19
CA GLY A 223 -8.74 8.33 -10.72
C GLY A 223 -8.77 8.41 -12.25
N THR A 224 -7.82 9.14 -12.83
CA THR A 224 -7.76 9.41 -14.26
C THR A 224 -6.30 9.64 -14.66
N ILE A 225 -5.85 8.93 -15.69
CA ILE A 225 -4.57 9.21 -16.35
C ILE A 225 -4.80 10.39 -17.30
N PRO A 226 -4.12 11.54 -17.09
CA PRO A 226 -4.26 12.70 -17.96
C PRO A 226 -3.56 12.47 -19.31
N ALA A 227 -3.87 13.30 -20.30
CA ALA A 227 -3.12 13.35 -21.55
C ALA A 227 -1.63 13.61 -21.28
N GLN A 228 -0.76 12.90 -22.01
CA GLN A 228 0.69 13.02 -21.89
C GLN A 228 1.23 13.86 -23.04
N SER A 229 2.13 14.79 -22.73
CA SER A 229 2.73 15.68 -23.72
C SER A 229 4.24 15.75 -23.54
N PHE A 230 4.96 15.54 -24.64
CA PHE A 230 6.41 15.49 -24.70
C PHE A 230 6.92 16.30 -25.89
N THR A 231 8.23 16.53 -25.91
CA THR A 231 8.94 17.14 -27.04
C THR A 231 9.84 16.10 -27.72
N ASP A 232 9.99 16.20 -29.03
CA ASP A 232 10.87 15.33 -29.83
C ASP A 232 12.30 15.29 -29.24
N GLY A 233 12.86 14.10 -29.12
CA GLY A 233 14.17 13.87 -28.49
C GLY A 233 14.17 13.85 -26.95
N GLN A 234 13.05 14.13 -26.28
CA GLN A 234 12.97 14.08 -24.82
C GLN A 234 13.10 12.64 -24.29
N SER A 235 13.94 12.43 -23.27
CA SER A 235 13.94 11.18 -22.50
C SER A 235 12.74 11.16 -21.55
N VAL A 236 11.92 10.11 -21.62
CA VAL A 236 10.67 9.96 -20.89
C VAL A 236 10.76 8.82 -19.87
N SER A 237 10.19 9.04 -18.67
CA SER A 237 9.94 8.02 -17.65
C SER A 237 8.70 8.39 -16.83
N VAL A 238 7.58 7.71 -17.07
CA VAL A 238 6.30 7.97 -16.37
C VAL A 238 5.76 6.65 -15.81
N ASN A 239 5.47 6.61 -14.51
CA ASN A 239 4.99 5.40 -13.84
C ASN A 239 3.46 5.41 -13.66
N PHE A 240 2.76 4.65 -14.50
CA PHE A 240 1.30 4.49 -14.42
C PHE A 240 0.83 3.47 -13.38
N ALA A 241 1.72 2.64 -12.83
CA ALA A 241 1.35 1.68 -11.79
C ALA A 241 0.76 2.38 -10.54
N THR A 242 1.09 3.66 -10.33
CA THR A 242 0.59 4.49 -9.22
C THR A 242 -0.92 4.77 -9.27
N PHE A 243 -1.58 4.59 -10.42
CA PHE A 243 -3.04 4.72 -10.56
C PHE A 243 -3.80 3.42 -10.25
N PHE A 244 -3.07 2.33 -10.03
CA PHE A 244 -3.62 1.03 -9.70
C PHE A 244 -3.38 0.71 -8.23
N SER A 245 -4.36 0.04 -7.63
CA SER A 245 -4.35 -0.36 -6.23
C SER A 245 -4.82 -1.80 -6.11
N GLY A 246 -4.56 -2.42 -4.97
CA GLY A 246 -4.89 -3.82 -4.69
C GLY A 246 -3.81 -4.43 -3.80
N THR A 247 -4.07 -5.62 -3.25
CA THR A 247 -3.12 -6.33 -2.38
C THR A 247 -2.72 -7.69 -2.95
N GLU A 248 -3.29 -8.08 -4.08
CA GLU A 248 -2.97 -9.31 -4.81
C GLU A 248 -1.75 -9.08 -5.73
N THR A 249 -0.53 -9.20 -5.21
CA THR A 249 0.70 -8.87 -5.95
C THR A 249 1.46 -10.12 -6.43
N PRO A 250 2.30 -10.05 -7.48
CA PRO A 250 2.71 -8.85 -8.24
C PRO A 250 1.68 -8.37 -9.27
N PHE A 251 1.75 -7.08 -9.59
CA PHE A 251 1.02 -6.50 -10.73
C PHE A 251 1.89 -6.50 -11.98
N THR A 252 1.27 -6.78 -13.12
CA THR A 252 1.87 -6.64 -14.44
C THR A 252 1.01 -5.73 -15.31
N PHE A 253 1.64 -4.96 -16.19
CA PHE A 253 0.97 -3.96 -17.00
C PHE A 253 1.19 -4.17 -18.48
N ALA A 254 0.19 -3.80 -19.28
CA ALA A 254 0.26 -3.85 -20.74
C ALA A 254 -0.52 -2.69 -21.37
N ASN A 255 -0.10 -2.26 -22.56
CA ASN A 255 -0.91 -1.37 -23.38
C ASN A 255 -1.95 -2.25 -24.10
N VAL A 256 -3.23 -1.95 -23.89
CA VAL A 256 -4.36 -2.62 -24.55
C VAL A 256 -5.12 -1.69 -25.49
N GLY A 257 -4.72 -0.41 -25.53
CA GLY A 257 -5.25 0.58 -26.46
C GLY A 257 -4.50 0.61 -27.78
N THR A 258 -4.45 1.79 -28.40
CA THR A 258 -3.66 2.00 -29.62
C THR A 258 -2.16 1.81 -29.36
N ASP A 259 -1.47 1.12 -30.28
CA ASP A 259 -0.03 0.87 -30.21
C ASP A 259 0.76 2.19 -30.16
N LEU A 260 1.84 2.18 -29.38
CA LEU A 260 2.77 3.30 -29.22
C LEU A 260 3.86 3.32 -30.31
N ALA A 261 3.82 2.38 -31.26
CA ALA A 261 4.74 2.33 -32.40
C ALA A 261 4.91 3.70 -33.08
N GLY A 262 6.16 4.08 -33.34
CA GLY A 262 6.52 5.36 -33.94
C GLY A 262 6.66 6.53 -32.97
N SER A 263 6.21 6.40 -31.70
CA SER A 263 6.44 7.44 -30.69
C SER A 263 7.83 7.40 -30.02
N GLY A 264 8.62 6.35 -30.28
CA GLY A 264 9.88 6.11 -29.56
C GLY A 264 9.69 5.73 -28.08
N LEU A 265 8.45 5.53 -27.63
CA LEU A 265 8.09 5.17 -26.27
C LEU A 265 7.53 3.75 -26.19
N THR A 266 7.83 3.07 -25.08
CA THR A 266 7.36 1.71 -24.78
C THR A 266 6.84 1.65 -23.35
N LEU A 267 5.71 0.97 -23.15
CA LEU A 267 5.21 0.64 -21.82
C LEU A 267 5.81 -0.70 -21.36
N SER A 268 6.48 -0.69 -20.21
CA SER A 268 7.03 -1.89 -19.58
C SER A 268 5.97 -2.67 -18.78
N SER A 269 6.26 -3.94 -18.47
CA SER A 269 5.40 -4.76 -17.60
C SER A 269 5.32 -4.24 -16.16
N ALA A 270 6.21 -3.34 -15.75
CA ALA A 270 6.17 -2.64 -14.46
C ALA A 270 5.27 -1.39 -14.48
N GLY A 271 4.62 -1.09 -15.60
CA GLY A 271 3.74 0.08 -15.75
C GLY A 271 4.47 1.39 -16.03
N VAL A 272 5.76 1.33 -16.38
CA VAL A 272 6.55 2.53 -16.71
C VAL A 272 6.59 2.74 -18.22
N LEU A 273 6.09 3.89 -18.68
CA LEU A 273 6.26 4.39 -20.03
C LEU A 273 7.63 5.06 -20.15
N SER A 274 8.46 4.59 -21.07
CA SER A 274 9.83 5.08 -21.21
C SER A 274 10.37 5.01 -22.63
N GLY A 275 11.41 5.80 -22.90
CA GLY A 275 12.08 5.85 -24.20
C GLY A 275 12.57 7.27 -24.53
N THR A 276 12.96 7.46 -25.79
CA THR A 276 13.25 8.79 -26.34
C THR A 276 12.10 9.16 -27.26
N ALA A 277 11.35 10.19 -26.89
CA ALA A 277 10.14 10.58 -27.60
C ALA A 277 10.44 10.97 -29.05
N THR A 278 9.62 10.50 -29.98
CA THR A 278 9.65 10.81 -31.41
C THR A 278 8.31 11.43 -31.81
N THR A 279 8.38 12.50 -32.59
CA THR A 279 7.22 13.29 -33.04
C THR A 279 6.07 12.39 -33.51
N SER A 280 4.94 12.46 -32.80
CA SER A 280 3.80 11.57 -33.00
C SER A 280 2.57 12.09 -32.25
N THR A 281 1.39 11.61 -32.63
CA THR A 281 0.17 11.81 -31.83
C THR A 281 -0.61 10.51 -31.84
N ILE A 282 -0.78 9.93 -30.66
CA ILE A 282 -1.42 8.63 -30.46
C ILE A 282 -2.59 8.84 -29.51
N THR A 283 -3.80 8.56 -29.98
CA THR A 283 -5.04 8.66 -29.20
C THR A 283 -5.52 7.28 -28.78
N ASN A 284 -6.40 7.19 -27.79
CA ASN A 284 -6.97 5.92 -27.31
C ASN A 284 -5.92 4.94 -26.76
N VAL A 285 -4.86 5.47 -26.16
CA VAL A 285 -3.94 4.65 -25.36
C VAL A 285 -4.66 4.23 -24.09
N GLN A 286 -4.48 2.98 -23.66
CA GLN A 286 -5.11 2.43 -22.46
C GLN A 286 -4.17 1.43 -21.79
N VAL A 287 -4.02 1.56 -20.47
CA VAL A 287 -3.19 0.66 -19.66
C VAL A 287 -4.08 -0.35 -18.97
N ARG A 288 -3.75 -1.63 -19.11
CA ARG A 288 -4.33 -2.73 -18.34
C ARG A 288 -3.36 -3.16 -17.26
N GLY A 289 -3.82 -3.22 -16.02
CA GLY A 289 -3.15 -3.92 -14.93
C GLY A 289 -3.73 -5.33 -14.76
N ILE A 290 -2.86 -6.29 -14.45
CA ILE A 290 -3.20 -7.69 -14.19
C ILE A 290 -2.51 -8.11 -12.89
N ASP A 291 -3.27 -8.68 -11.95
CA ASP A 291 -2.71 -9.23 -10.72
C ASP A 291 -2.31 -10.71 -10.83
N SER A 292 -1.71 -11.25 -9.76
CA SER A 292 -1.27 -12.65 -9.70
C SER A 292 -2.41 -13.67 -9.79
N ALA A 293 -3.63 -13.26 -9.44
CA ALA A 293 -4.84 -14.08 -9.58
C ALA A 293 -5.52 -13.90 -10.94
N SER A 294 -4.89 -13.18 -11.87
CA SER A 294 -5.40 -12.88 -13.22
C SER A 294 -6.65 -12.00 -13.24
N ASN A 295 -6.97 -11.28 -12.16
CA ASN A 295 -7.94 -10.20 -12.23
C ASN A 295 -7.34 -9.04 -13.04
N VAL A 296 -8.23 -8.27 -13.68
CA VAL A 296 -7.84 -7.20 -14.59
C VAL A 296 -8.52 -5.88 -14.23
N ALA A 297 -7.79 -4.78 -14.42
CA ALA A 297 -8.33 -3.43 -14.37
C ALA A 297 -7.80 -2.63 -15.55
N ASP A 298 -8.69 -1.92 -16.23
CA ASP A 298 -8.34 -1.03 -17.35
C ASP A 298 -8.41 0.43 -16.91
N SER A 299 -7.45 1.23 -17.35
CA SER A 299 -7.49 2.69 -17.17
C SER A 299 -8.55 3.34 -18.05
N ASN A 300 -8.78 4.64 -17.85
CA ASN A 300 -9.39 5.47 -18.90
C ASN A 300 -8.50 5.49 -20.15
N THR A 301 -9.09 5.83 -21.29
CA THR A 301 -8.32 6.17 -22.49
C THR A 301 -7.70 7.56 -22.37
N PHE A 302 -6.51 7.72 -22.91
CA PHE A 302 -5.80 9.00 -22.95
C PHE A 302 -5.00 9.14 -24.25
N SER A 303 -4.45 10.33 -24.49
CA SER A 303 -3.58 10.61 -25.64
C SER A 303 -2.13 10.81 -25.20
N VAL A 304 -1.22 10.43 -26.09
CA VAL A 304 0.22 10.74 -26.02
C VAL A 304 0.55 11.61 -27.22
N THR A 305 1.01 12.83 -26.96
CA THR A 305 1.40 13.79 -27.99
C THR A 305 2.87 14.13 -27.84
N VAL A 306 3.66 13.88 -28.87
CA VAL A 306 5.05 14.32 -28.97
C VAL A 306 5.11 15.42 -30.02
N THR A 307 5.35 16.65 -29.56
CA THR A 307 5.49 17.81 -30.43
C THR A 307 6.90 17.90 -30.97
N ALA A 308 7.05 18.43 -32.20
CA ALA A 308 8.36 18.68 -32.77
C ALA A 308 9.18 19.58 -31.82
N ALA A 309 10.46 19.26 -31.64
CA ALA A 309 11.37 20.19 -31.01
C ALA A 309 11.34 21.52 -31.78
N ALA A 310 11.35 22.63 -31.06
CA ALA A 310 11.48 23.93 -31.71
C ALA A 310 12.78 23.91 -32.52
N SER A 311 12.68 24.06 -33.84
CA SER A 311 13.85 24.26 -34.69
C SER A 311 14.48 25.58 -34.27
N VAL A 312 15.75 25.57 -33.89
CA VAL A 312 16.48 26.84 -33.74
C VAL A 312 16.60 27.43 -35.14
N PRO A 313 16.17 28.68 -35.39
CA PRO A 313 16.29 29.29 -36.70
C PRO A 313 17.75 29.23 -37.16
N ALA A 314 18.00 28.73 -38.37
CA ALA A 314 19.34 28.76 -38.92
C ALA A 314 19.74 30.21 -39.18
N VAL A 315 20.79 30.66 -38.50
CA VAL A 315 21.35 31.98 -38.70
C VAL A 315 22.36 31.90 -39.85
N THR A 316 22.24 32.78 -40.84
CA THR A 316 23.17 32.82 -41.97
C THR A 316 24.10 34.01 -41.85
N LEU A 317 25.40 33.74 -41.79
CA LEU A 317 26.44 34.76 -41.77
C LEU A 317 27.15 34.78 -43.11
N THR A 318 27.28 35.96 -43.73
CA THR A 318 28.08 36.14 -44.94
C THR A 318 29.38 36.87 -44.61
N ILE A 319 30.51 36.29 -45.00
CA ILE A 319 31.85 36.86 -44.78
C ILE A 319 32.62 37.01 -46.09
N GLY A 320 33.54 37.97 -46.12
CA GLY A 320 34.37 38.28 -47.30
C GLY A 320 34.06 39.66 -47.90
N PRO A 321 34.53 39.94 -49.13
CA PRO A 321 35.21 39.04 -50.05
C PRO A 321 36.62 38.64 -49.56
N LEU A 322 36.93 37.35 -49.64
CA LEU A 322 38.25 36.80 -49.27
C LEU A 322 39.27 37.09 -50.37
N LYS A 323 40.43 37.59 -49.97
CA LYS A 323 41.53 37.94 -50.88
C LYS A 323 42.83 37.33 -50.37
N ASN A 324 43.70 36.91 -51.27
CA ASN A 324 45.07 36.56 -50.90
C ASN A 324 45.92 37.83 -50.70
N ASN A 325 46.98 37.74 -49.89
CA ASN A 325 47.90 38.86 -49.63
C ASN A 325 49.05 38.93 -50.65
N THR A 326 48.88 38.34 -51.84
CA THR A 326 49.87 38.43 -52.91
C THR A 326 49.73 39.78 -53.64
N ALA A 327 50.82 40.31 -54.20
CA ALA A 327 50.89 41.68 -54.73
C ALA A 327 49.90 41.99 -55.88
N ASP A 328 49.24 40.98 -56.46
CA ASP A 328 48.00 41.12 -57.21
C ASP A 328 46.85 40.68 -56.31
N ALA A 329 45.88 41.57 -56.08
CA ALA A 329 44.71 41.35 -55.23
C ALA A 329 43.80 40.21 -55.73
N GLY A 330 44.31 38.98 -55.65
CA GLY A 330 43.69 37.75 -56.11
C GLY A 330 42.51 37.44 -55.22
N LEU A 331 41.32 37.71 -55.74
CA LEU A 331 40.08 37.28 -55.15
C LEU A 331 40.12 35.75 -55.01
N ILE A 332 39.84 35.25 -53.82
CA ILE A 332 39.68 33.82 -53.58
C ILE A 332 38.23 33.50 -53.94
N ALA A 333 37.98 33.25 -55.22
CA ALA A 333 36.67 32.98 -55.78
C ALA A 333 36.52 31.49 -56.13
N ASP A 334 35.30 30.97 -56.03
CA ASP A 334 34.92 29.60 -56.41
C ASP A 334 35.86 28.53 -55.84
N THR A 335 36.36 28.77 -54.63
CA THR A 335 37.41 27.98 -53.98
C THR A 335 36.94 27.47 -52.62
N THR A 336 37.16 26.18 -52.36
CA THR A 336 37.00 25.57 -51.02
C THR A 336 38.16 25.99 -50.11
N VAL A 337 37.86 26.54 -48.93
CA VAL A 337 38.85 26.82 -47.89
C VAL A 337 38.89 25.67 -46.88
N ALA A 338 40.01 25.46 -46.17
CA ALA A 338 40.12 24.32 -45.24
C ALA A 338 39.16 24.45 -44.06
N HIS A 339 39.14 25.62 -43.43
CA HIS A 339 38.18 25.94 -42.38
C HIS A 339 38.10 27.43 -42.14
N ILE A 340 36.98 27.86 -41.58
CA ILE A 340 36.74 29.20 -41.06
C ILE A 340 36.36 29.04 -39.59
N THR A 341 36.99 29.82 -38.73
CA THR A 341 36.75 29.79 -37.28
C THR A 341 36.29 31.15 -36.81
N LEU A 342 35.14 31.19 -36.14
CA LEU A 342 34.55 32.38 -35.56
C LEU A 342 34.91 32.50 -34.09
N TYR A 343 35.19 33.73 -33.67
CA TYR A 343 35.49 34.11 -32.30
C TYR A 343 34.56 35.25 -31.90
N ASP A 344 34.15 35.27 -30.64
CA ASP A 344 33.41 36.38 -30.06
C ASP A 344 34.35 37.61 -30.01
N SER A 345 33.95 38.71 -30.65
CA SER A 345 34.80 39.91 -30.79
C SER A 345 35.09 40.61 -29.45
N THR A 346 34.26 40.39 -28.43
CA THR A 346 34.39 41.03 -27.11
C THR A 346 35.29 40.23 -26.18
N THR A 347 35.17 38.90 -26.20
CA THR A 347 35.83 37.98 -25.27
C THR A 347 37.00 37.24 -25.89
N GLY A 348 37.08 37.17 -27.22
CA GLY A 348 38.06 36.38 -27.96
C GLY A 348 37.83 34.87 -27.88
N ALA A 349 36.71 34.42 -27.29
CA ALA A 349 36.40 32.99 -27.16
C ALA A 349 36.05 32.37 -28.52
N LEU A 350 36.45 31.11 -28.73
CA LEU A 350 36.03 30.32 -29.88
C LEU A 350 34.51 30.10 -29.84
N VAL A 351 33.82 30.43 -30.92
CA VAL A 351 32.35 30.26 -31.06
C VAL A 351 32.05 29.03 -31.91
N LEU A 352 32.48 29.04 -33.17
CA LEU A 352 32.14 28.02 -34.15
C LEU A 352 33.28 27.79 -35.14
N ARG A 353 33.32 26.59 -35.74
CA ARG A 353 34.25 26.26 -36.83
C ARG A 353 33.51 25.57 -37.96
N PHE A 354 33.60 26.16 -39.15
CA PHE A 354 33.07 25.62 -40.40
C PHE A 354 34.21 24.97 -41.17
N ASN A 355 34.07 23.69 -41.51
CA ASN A 355 35.08 22.96 -42.28
C ASN A 355 34.68 22.93 -43.75
N SER A 356 35.67 23.11 -44.64
CA SER A 356 35.47 23.06 -46.09
C SER A 356 34.42 24.02 -46.68
N PRO A 357 34.22 25.27 -46.18
CA PRO A 357 33.28 26.18 -46.83
C PRO A 357 33.80 26.65 -48.20
N VAL A 358 32.88 27.03 -49.08
CA VAL A 358 33.18 27.39 -50.47
C VAL A 358 32.91 28.89 -50.68
N THR A 359 33.88 29.58 -51.26
CA THR A 359 33.70 30.96 -51.74
C THR A 359 32.94 30.96 -53.06
N ASN A 360 32.08 31.96 -53.29
CA ASN A 360 31.44 32.16 -54.60
C ASN A 360 32.35 32.93 -55.58
N ALA A 361 31.86 33.21 -56.78
CA ALA A 361 32.58 33.97 -57.81
C ALA A 361 33.02 35.39 -57.37
N SER A 362 32.38 35.94 -56.33
CA SER A 362 32.72 37.23 -55.72
C SER A 362 33.60 37.09 -54.47
N GLY A 363 34.07 35.88 -54.16
CA GLY A 363 34.89 35.58 -52.98
C GLY A 363 34.17 35.66 -51.63
N LEU A 364 32.84 35.71 -51.64
CA LEU A 364 32.03 35.68 -50.42
C LEU A 364 31.77 34.23 -49.99
N VAL A 365 31.68 34.02 -48.68
CA VAL A 365 31.30 32.73 -48.08
C VAL A 365 30.02 32.95 -47.28
N THR A 366 29.01 32.12 -47.53
CA THR A 366 27.80 32.06 -46.70
C THR A 366 27.92 30.86 -45.77
N LEU A 367 27.84 31.11 -44.46
CA LEU A 367 27.94 30.12 -43.39
C LEU A 367 26.56 30.00 -42.73
N SER A 368 26.05 28.78 -42.60
CA SER A 368 24.77 28.51 -41.94
C SER A 368 25.03 27.87 -40.59
N ASP A 369 24.58 28.52 -39.51
CA ASP A 369 24.58 27.93 -38.18
C ASP A 369 23.22 27.33 -37.85
N GLU A 370 23.13 26.00 -37.94
CA GLU A 370 21.94 25.23 -37.60
C GLU A 370 21.85 24.90 -36.10
N THR A 371 22.88 25.25 -35.32
CA THR A 371 22.96 24.98 -33.88
C THR A 371 22.39 26.11 -33.04
N GLY A 372 22.24 27.31 -33.62
CA GLY A 372 21.78 28.51 -32.92
C GLY A 372 22.79 29.11 -31.95
N THR A 373 24.07 28.85 -32.18
CA THR A 373 25.17 29.42 -31.40
C THR A 373 25.45 30.87 -31.81
N LEU A 374 25.21 31.24 -33.06
CA LEU A 374 25.27 32.61 -33.54
C LEU A 374 24.05 33.40 -33.07
N VAL A 375 24.30 34.63 -32.64
CA VAL A 375 23.29 35.57 -32.15
C VAL A 375 23.21 36.73 -33.14
N GLU A 376 21.99 37.08 -33.57
CA GLU A 376 21.76 38.27 -34.41
C GLU A 376 22.30 39.54 -33.75
N ASP A 377 22.74 40.51 -34.55
CA ASP A 377 23.31 41.78 -34.10
C ASP A 377 24.59 41.65 -33.24
N THR A 378 25.21 40.46 -33.23
CA THR A 378 26.49 40.23 -32.53
C THR A 378 27.65 40.26 -33.52
N GLU A 379 28.72 40.95 -33.14
CA GLU A 379 29.94 41.04 -33.94
C GLU A 379 30.89 39.88 -33.62
N TYR A 380 31.41 39.22 -34.65
CA TYR A 380 32.34 38.11 -34.56
C TYR A 380 33.61 38.42 -35.36
N ASP A 381 34.75 37.99 -34.81
CA ASP A 381 36.00 37.92 -35.55
C ASP A 381 36.12 36.56 -36.23
N TYR A 382 36.67 36.52 -37.45
CA TYR A 382 36.86 35.25 -38.15
C TYR A 382 38.29 35.02 -38.61
N ASN A 383 38.78 33.79 -38.48
CA ASN A 383 40.04 33.34 -39.05
C ASN A 383 39.77 32.37 -40.20
N VAL A 384 40.39 32.60 -41.35
CA VAL A 384 40.30 31.70 -42.51
C VAL A 384 41.62 30.97 -42.69
N VAL A 385 41.54 29.66 -42.92
CA VAL A 385 42.68 28.84 -43.32
C VAL A 385 42.38 28.21 -44.68
N LEU A 386 43.25 28.46 -45.64
CA LEU A 386 43.16 27.86 -46.98
C LEU A 386 43.59 26.40 -46.95
N THR A 387 43.20 25.64 -47.97
CA THR A 387 43.63 24.23 -48.16
C THR A 387 45.14 24.08 -48.31
N THR A 388 45.84 25.15 -48.72
CA THR A 388 47.30 25.25 -48.77
C THR A 388 47.96 25.44 -47.40
N GLY A 389 47.17 25.66 -46.33
CA GLY A 389 47.65 25.94 -44.97
C GLY A 389 47.93 27.43 -44.69
N GLU A 390 47.80 28.30 -45.70
CA GLU A 390 47.94 29.74 -45.53
C GLU A 390 46.78 30.31 -44.69
N ARG A 391 47.10 31.23 -43.77
CA ARG A 391 46.12 31.89 -42.90
C ARG A 391 45.85 33.30 -43.39
N ILE A 392 44.57 33.64 -43.52
CA ILE A 392 44.13 35.00 -43.84
C ILE A 392 43.65 35.63 -42.52
N MET A 393 44.22 36.80 -42.20
CA MET A 393 44.00 37.50 -40.93
C MET A 393 42.57 38.04 -40.78
N PRO A 394 42.11 38.24 -39.52
CA PRO A 394 40.71 38.54 -39.21
C PRO A 394 40.25 39.91 -39.71
N ARG A 395 38.96 39.96 -40.08
CA ARG A 395 38.15 41.17 -40.15
C ARG A 395 36.90 40.94 -39.30
N GLY A 396 36.43 41.97 -38.60
CA GLY A 396 35.14 41.90 -37.92
C GLY A 396 34.00 41.72 -38.92
N THR A 397 32.99 40.94 -38.54
CA THR A 397 31.74 40.78 -39.29
C THR A 397 30.57 40.75 -38.30
N THR A 398 29.44 41.33 -38.68
CA THR A 398 28.20 41.26 -37.89
C THR A 398 27.30 40.19 -38.50
N VAL A 399 26.67 39.39 -37.63
CA VAL A 399 25.65 38.40 -38.00
C VAL A 399 24.33 39.08 -38.28
#